data_AF-T1JAI4-F1
#
_entry.id   AF-T1JAI4-F1
#
_cell.length_a   1.000
_cell.length_b   1.000
_cell.length_c   1.000
_cell.angle_alpha   90.00
_cell.angle_beta   90.00
_cell.angle_gamma   90.00
#
_symmetry.space_group_name_H-M   'P 1'
#
loop_
_entity.id
_entity.type
_entity.pdbx_description
1 polymer ?
#
loop_
_entity_poly.entity_id
_entity_poly.type
_entity_poly.pdbx_seq_one_letter_code
_entity_poly.pdbx_strand_id
1 'polypeptide(L)'
;MQSLKLILSYKKPMLAKHKEELDEICEVLDQDLQCVADYIKSCFLPKEKEALGDLINKSMELIRDLCDDGPFKTEYLRHAECVGRIYDEDHCNDSYYQLINMSTLPVQQMQLRKYCW
;
A
#
# COMPACT_ATOMS: atom_id res chain seq x y z
N MET A 1 -0.34 18.93 -13.23
CA MET A 1 -0.76 18.03 -12.13
C MET A 1 -1.94 17.15 -12.57
N GLN A 2 -1.78 16.32 -13.61
CA GLN A 2 -2.82 15.36 -14.05
C GLN A 2 -2.43 13.91 -13.72
N SER A 3 -1.16 13.66 -13.42
CA SER A 3 -0.59 12.37 -13.05
C SER A 3 -1.10 11.84 -11.70
N LEU A 4 -1.34 12.72 -10.72
CA LEU A 4 -1.84 12.28 -9.40
C LEU A 4 -3.25 11.66 -9.48
N LYS A 5 -4.10 12.17 -10.38
CA LYS A 5 -5.45 11.62 -10.60
C LYS A 5 -5.42 10.23 -11.23
N LEU A 6 -4.39 9.91 -12.01
CA LEU A 6 -4.22 8.60 -12.64
C LEU A 6 -3.83 7.53 -11.62
N ILE A 7 -2.94 7.86 -10.68
CA ILE A 7 -2.58 6.97 -9.57
C ILE A 7 -3.79 6.72 -8.66
N LEU A 8 -4.55 7.77 -8.32
CA LEU A 8 -5.78 7.65 -7.53
C LEU A 8 -6.94 6.98 -8.29
N SER A 9 -6.87 6.92 -9.62
CA SER A 9 -7.85 6.24 -10.49
C SER A 9 -7.53 4.76 -10.70
N TYR A 10 -6.38 4.26 -10.24
CA TYR A 10 -6.07 2.83 -10.24
C TYR A 10 -6.89 2.14 -9.15
N LYS A 11 -8.21 2.05 -9.38
CA LYS A 11 -9.22 1.34 -8.57
C LYS A 11 -9.10 -0.18 -8.78
N LYS A 12 -7.90 -0.75 -8.64
CA LYS A 12 -7.74 -2.13 -8.20
C LYS A 12 -7.09 -1.99 -6.83
N PRO A 13 -7.72 -2.48 -5.74
CA PRO A 13 -7.13 -2.26 -4.43
C PRO A 13 -5.73 -2.84 -4.48
N MET A 14 -4.71 -2.03 -4.15
CA MET A 14 -3.37 -2.53 -3.81
C MET A 14 -3.38 -3.46 -2.58
N LEU A 15 -4.56 -3.81 -2.10
CA LEU A 15 -4.83 -4.54 -0.89
C LEU A 15 -5.56 -5.81 -1.32
N ALA A 16 -4.76 -6.79 -1.70
CA ALA A 16 -5.23 -8.14 -1.92
C ALA A 16 -6.02 -8.64 -0.72
N LYS A 17 -7.20 -9.22 -0.96
CA LYS A 17 -8.06 -9.75 0.11
C LYS A 17 -7.61 -11.14 0.57
N HIS A 18 -6.96 -11.87 -0.33
CA HIS A 18 -6.49 -13.24 -0.13
C HIS A 18 -5.12 -13.45 -0.76
N LYS A 19 -4.51 -14.60 -0.46
CA LYS A 19 -3.14 -14.91 -0.85
C LYS A 19 -2.95 -14.89 -2.37
N GLU A 20 -3.89 -15.45 -3.11
CA GLU A 20 -3.79 -15.59 -4.57
C GLU A 20 -3.75 -14.21 -5.25
N GLU A 21 -4.60 -13.30 -4.81
CA GLU A 21 -4.60 -11.90 -5.28
C GLU A 21 -3.32 -11.17 -4.88
N LEU A 22 -2.77 -11.49 -3.70
CA LEU A 22 -1.53 -10.87 -3.22
C LEU A 22 -0.35 -11.31 -4.07
N ASP A 23 -0.26 -12.59 -4.38
CA ASP A 23 0.83 -13.15 -5.20
C ASP A 23 0.79 -12.55 -6.62
N GLU A 24 -0.40 -12.37 -7.22
CA GLU A 24 -0.55 -11.65 -8.52
C GLU A 24 -0.09 -10.18 -8.44
N ILE A 25 -0.45 -9.47 -7.36
CA ILE A 25 -0.06 -8.08 -7.16
C ILE A 25 1.45 -7.95 -6.95
N CYS A 26 2.06 -8.90 -6.24
CA CYS A 26 3.49 -8.92 -5.97
C CYS A 26 4.32 -9.02 -7.26
N GLU A 27 3.91 -9.83 -8.22
CA GLU A 27 4.60 -9.90 -9.53
C GLU A 27 4.58 -8.57 -10.28
N VAL A 28 3.45 -7.85 -10.23
CA VAL A 28 3.31 -6.54 -10.88
C VAL A 28 4.14 -5.48 -10.14
N LEU A 29 4.09 -5.47 -8.81
CA LEU A 29 4.79 -4.47 -7.99
C LEU A 29 6.32 -4.58 -8.11
N ASP A 30 6.86 -5.79 -8.16
CA ASP A 30 8.30 -5.99 -8.34
C ASP A 30 8.77 -5.44 -9.70
N GLN A 31 8.03 -5.72 -10.77
CA GLN A 31 8.33 -5.22 -12.11
C GLN A 31 8.23 -3.69 -12.18
N ASP A 32 7.18 -3.10 -11.60
CA ASP A 32 6.96 -1.66 -11.61
C ASP A 32 8.05 -0.92 -10.82
N LEU A 33 8.42 -1.40 -9.63
CA LEU A 33 9.46 -0.79 -8.81
C LEU A 33 10.84 -0.89 -9.47
N GLN A 34 11.15 -2.02 -10.12
CA GLN A 34 12.39 -2.17 -10.87
C GLN A 34 12.47 -1.18 -12.04
N CYS A 35 11.37 -1.01 -12.79
CA CYS A 35 11.28 -0.03 -13.87
C CYS A 35 11.52 1.40 -13.37
N VAL A 36 10.90 1.77 -12.24
CA VAL A 36 11.07 3.09 -11.63
C VAL A 36 12.51 3.29 -11.14
N ALA A 37 13.11 2.28 -10.52
CA ALA A 37 14.51 2.33 -10.08
C ALA A 37 15.48 2.56 -11.25
N ASP A 38 15.29 1.84 -12.36
CA ASP A 38 16.09 1.99 -13.57
C ASP A 38 15.91 3.36 -14.25
N TYR A 39 14.67 3.87 -14.24
CA TYR A 39 14.37 5.22 -14.72
C TYR A 39 15.09 6.29 -13.90
N ILE A 40 15.06 6.19 -12.56
CA ILE A 40 15.78 7.12 -11.67
C ILE A 40 17.28 7.07 -11.93
N LYS A 41 17.83 5.85 -12.05
CA LYS A 41 19.25 5.65 -12.32
C LYS A 41 19.68 6.29 -13.64
N SER A 42 18.84 6.25 -14.66
CA SER A 42 19.16 6.69 -16.03
C SER A 42 18.90 8.17 -16.27
N CYS A 43 17.84 8.74 -15.69
CA CYS A 43 17.31 10.04 -16.12
C CYS A 43 17.54 11.20 -15.14
N PHE A 44 17.94 10.93 -13.90
CA PHE A 44 18.01 11.97 -12.86
C PHE A 44 19.44 12.46 -12.58
N LEU A 45 19.56 13.66 -12.00
CA LEU A 45 20.83 14.22 -11.54
C LEU A 45 21.27 13.58 -10.21
N PRO A 46 22.56 13.60 -9.84
CA PRO A 46 23.06 12.91 -8.64
C PRO A 46 22.31 13.23 -7.34
N LYS A 47 21.98 14.50 -7.11
CA LYS A 47 21.22 14.93 -5.92
C LYS A 47 19.78 14.40 -5.90
N GLU A 48 19.16 14.27 -7.07
CA GLU A 48 17.81 13.72 -7.20
C GLU A 48 17.82 12.20 -7.06
N LYS A 49 18.88 11.54 -7.53
CA LYS A 49 19.08 10.09 -7.32
C LYS A 49 19.20 9.73 -5.85
N GLU A 50 19.85 10.56 -5.03
CA GLU A 50 19.95 10.36 -3.58
C GLU A 50 18.54 10.44 -2.94
N ALA A 51 17.83 11.54 -3.16
CA ALA A 51 16.52 11.75 -2.57
C ALA A 51 15.45 10.74 -3.05
N LEU A 52 15.44 10.40 -4.34
CA LEU A 52 14.49 9.45 -4.90
C LEU A 52 14.90 8.00 -4.66
N GLY A 53 16.21 7.72 -4.60
CA GLY A 53 16.74 6.40 -4.29
C GLY A 53 16.28 5.93 -2.92
N ASP A 54 16.35 6.80 -1.90
CA ASP A 54 15.86 6.48 -0.56
C ASP A 54 14.36 6.14 -0.54
N LEU A 55 13.55 6.89 -1.29
CA LEU A 55 12.10 6.65 -1.38
C LEU A 55 11.79 5.31 -2.05
N ILE A 56 12.46 5.02 -3.16
CA ILE A 56 12.25 3.76 -3.90
C ILE A 56 12.77 2.57 -3.11
N ASN A 57 13.93 2.67 -2.47
CA ASN A 57 14.47 1.58 -1.64
C ASN A 57 13.51 1.23 -0.51
N LYS A 58 12.95 2.22 0.20
CA LYS A 58 11.94 1.99 1.25
C LYS A 58 10.67 1.34 0.71
N SER A 59 10.27 1.72 -0.51
CA SER A 59 9.12 1.11 -1.18
C SER A 59 9.42 -0.36 -1.51
N MET A 60 10.60 -0.67 -2.02
CA MET A 60 11.04 -2.05 -2.29
C MET A 60 11.14 -2.89 -1.02
N GLU A 61 11.63 -2.33 0.09
CA GLU A 61 11.66 -3.01 1.39
C GLU A 61 10.25 -3.39 1.86
N LEU A 62 9.30 -2.45 1.80
CA LEU A 62 7.91 -2.72 2.14
C LEU A 62 7.30 -3.80 1.24
N ILE A 63 7.55 -3.75 -0.06
CA ILE A 63 7.05 -4.77 -1.00
C ILE A 63 7.66 -6.14 -0.70
N ARG A 64 8.95 -6.22 -0.39
CA ARG A 64 9.58 -7.49 0.03
C ARG A 64 8.95 -8.04 1.31
N ASP A 65 8.79 -7.22 2.34
CA ASP A 65 8.14 -7.65 3.59
C ASP A 65 6.71 -8.16 3.36
N LEU A 66 5.99 -7.54 2.43
CA LEU A 66 4.62 -7.91 2.06
C LEU A 66 4.56 -9.18 1.18
N CYS A 67 5.50 -9.35 0.27
CA CYS A 67 5.45 -10.38 -0.78
C CYS A 67 6.20 -11.66 -0.42
N ASP A 68 7.30 -11.55 0.33
CA ASP A 68 8.08 -12.68 0.78
C ASP A 68 7.36 -13.43 1.91
N ASP A 69 7.55 -14.75 1.97
CA ASP A 69 7.01 -15.55 3.05
C ASP A 69 7.65 -15.13 4.38
N GLY A 70 6.83 -14.59 5.28
CA GLY A 70 7.31 -14.01 6.52
C GLY A 70 6.21 -13.58 7.48
N PRO A 71 6.59 -13.06 8.66
CA PRO A 71 5.64 -12.64 9.69
C PRO A 71 4.76 -11.48 9.22
N PHE A 72 5.30 -10.56 8.41
CA PHE A 72 4.56 -9.41 7.90
C PHE A 72 3.47 -9.83 6.91
N LYS A 73 3.80 -10.60 5.86
CA LYS A 73 2.82 -11.21 4.94
C LYS A 73 1.74 -12.00 5.68
N THR A 74 2.15 -12.80 6.68
CA THR A 74 1.21 -13.60 7.49
C THR A 74 0.23 -12.73 8.28
N GLU A 75 0.72 -11.66 8.91
CA GLU A 75 -0.15 -10.72 9.65
C GLU A 75 -1.06 -9.95 8.70
N TYR A 76 -0.53 -9.47 7.57
CA TYR A 76 -1.30 -8.81 6.53
C TYR A 76 -2.48 -9.68 6.08
N LEU A 77 -2.21 -10.93 5.68
CA LEU A 77 -3.24 -11.87 5.20
C LEU A 77 -4.30 -12.20 6.26
N ARG A 78 -3.96 -12.11 7.56
CA ARG A 78 -4.94 -12.29 8.64
C ARG A 78 -6.02 -11.19 8.64
N HIS A 79 -5.67 -9.97 8.25
CA HIS A 79 -6.57 -8.82 8.26
C HIS A 79 -7.01 -8.37 6.87
N ALA A 80 -6.42 -8.93 5.82
CA ALA A 80 -6.64 -8.57 4.42
C ALA A 80 -8.11 -8.56 4.02
N GLU A 81 -8.88 -9.57 4.44
CA GLU A 81 -10.32 -9.64 4.15
C GLU A 81 -11.08 -8.51 4.86
N CYS A 82 -10.78 -8.24 6.13
CA CYS A 82 -11.41 -7.16 6.90
C CYS A 82 -11.17 -5.79 6.24
N VAL A 83 -9.92 -5.55 5.82
CA VAL A 83 -9.54 -4.34 5.10
C VAL A 83 -10.26 -4.28 3.76
N GLY A 84 -10.32 -5.39 3.02
CA GLY A 84 -11.04 -5.49 1.75
C GLY A 84 -12.51 -5.12 1.83
N ARG A 85 -13.23 -5.53 2.89
CA ARG A 85 -14.64 -5.17 3.06
C ARG A 85 -14.86 -3.68 3.31
N ILE A 86 -13.95 -3.01 4.02
CA ILE A 86 -14.01 -1.55 4.21
C ILE A 86 -13.96 -0.81 2.87
N TYR A 87 -13.20 -1.32 1.90
CA TYR A 87 -13.10 -0.72 0.56
C TYR A 87 -14.29 -1.06 -0.35
N ASP A 88 -14.90 -2.23 -0.17
CA ASP A 88 -16.13 -2.59 -0.88
C ASP A 88 -17.33 -1.78 -0.36
N GLU A 89 -17.30 -1.41 0.92
CA GLU A 89 -18.34 -0.63 1.58
C GLU A 89 -18.00 0.86 1.56
N ASP A 90 -18.43 1.55 0.48
CA ASP A 90 -18.17 2.99 0.26
C ASP A 90 -18.43 3.87 1.50
N HIS A 91 -19.41 3.51 2.34
CA HIS A 91 -19.78 4.25 3.55
C HIS A 91 -18.76 4.13 4.71
N CYS A 92 -17.91 3.11 4.69
CA CYS A 92 -16.88 2.86 5.70
C CYS A 92 -15.51 3.41 5.33
N ASN A 93 -15.29 3.66 4.04
CA ASN A 93 -14.01 4.11 3.50
C ASN A 93 -13.56 5.43 4.13
N ASP A 94 -14.44 6.43 4.21
CA ASP A 94 -14.13 7.76 4.77
C ASP A 94 -13.80 7.68 6.27
N SER A 95 -14.56 6.89 7.03
CA SER A 95 -14.36 6.70 8.47
C SER A 95 -13.04 5.97 8.75
N TYR A 96 -12.69 5.00 7.92
CA TYR A 96 -11.43 4.28 8.01
C TYR A 96 -10.22 5.19 7.73
N TYR A 97 -10.26 6.00 6.67
CA TYR A 97 -9.20 6.96 6.38
C TYR A 97 -9.01 7.98 7.49
N GLN A 98 -10.10 8.48 8.09
CA GLN A 98 -10.00 9.38 9.23
C GLN A 98 -9.23 8.74 10.39
N LEU A 99 -9.43 7.45 10.64
CA LEU A 99 -8.77 6.75 11.74
C LEU A 99 -7.32 6.38 11.46
N ILE A 100 -6.97 6.01 10.23
CA ILE A 100 -5.57 5.85 9.85
C ILE A 100 -4.84 7.18 10.04
N ASN A 101 -5.43 8.30 9.60
CA ASN A 101 -4.83 9.62 9.73
C ASN A 101 -4.72 10.06 11.20
N MET A 102 -5.65 9.64 12.06
CA MET A 102 -5.60 9.88 13.51
C MET A 102 -4.67 8.92 14.25
N SER A 103 -4.25 7.79 13.67
CA SER A 103 -3.37 6.79 14.31
C SER A 103 -1.92 7.25 14.52
N THR A 104 -1.60 8.48 14.09
CA THR A 104 -0.40 9.22 14.53
C THR A 104 -0.52 9.79 15.95
N LEU A 105 -1.68 9.66 16.61
CA LEU A 105 -1.94 10.00 18.02
C LEU A 105 -2.31 8.75 18.84
N PRO A 106 -2.13 8.76 20.19
CA PRO A 106 -2.25 7.58 21.03
C PRO A 106 -3.60 6.87 20.89
N VAL A 107 -3.51 5.56 20.69
CA VAL A 107 -4.59 4.59 20.45
C VAL A 107 -5.81 4.77 21.35
N GLN A 108 -6.87 5.38 20.82
CA GLN A 108 -8.25 5.18 21.26
C GLN A 108 -8.98 4.29 20.24
N GLN A 109 -8.49 3.06 20.11
CA GLN A 109 -9.17 1.97 19.39
C GLN A 109 -10.44 1.58 20.16
N MET A 110 -11.63 2.09 19.82
CA MET A 110 -12.89 1.42 20.23
C MET A 110 -14.21 1.93 19.63
N GLN A 111 -14.29 2.40 18.38
CA GLN A 111 -15.62 2.76 17.82
C GLN A 111 -15.97 2.24 16.41
N LEU A 112 -15.01 1.88 15.55
CA LEU A 112 -15.34 1.39 14.19
C LEU A 112 -16.11 0.07 14.14
N ARG A 113 -15.90 -0.81 15.11
CA ARG A 113 -16.53 -2.13 15.14
C ARG A 113 -18.05 -2.10 15.24
N LYS A 114 -18.66 -0.94 15.46
CA LYS A 114 -20.12 -0.75 15.51
C LYS A 114 -20.70 -0.12 14.24
N TYR A 115 -19.86 0.49 13.41
CA TYR A 115 -20.31 1.27 12.25
C TYR A 115 -20.05 0.56 10.92
N CYS A 116 -19.07 -0.34 10.89
CA CYS A 116 -18.71 -1.13 9.71
C CYS A 116 -18.91 -2.63 9.89
N TRP A 117 -19.38 -3.07 11.07
CA TRP A 117 -19.49 -4.48 11.47
C TRP A 117 -20.65 -4.70 12.45
#